data_AF-A0A524NIZ0-F1
#
_entry.id   AF-A0A524NIZ0-F1
#
_cell.length_a   1.000
_cell.length_b   1.000
_cell.length_c   1.000
_cell.angle_alpha   90.00
_cell.angle_beta   90.00
_cell.angle_gamma   90.00
#
_symmetry.space_group_name_H-M   'P 1'
#
loop_
_entity.id
_entity.type
_entity.pdbx_description
1 polymer ?
#
loop_
_entity_poly.entity_id
_entity_poly.type
_entity_poly.pdbx_seq_one_letter_code
_entity_poly.pdbx_strand_id
1 'polypeptide(L)'
;MPIRSIFRMKPVSSKDTNYPFLPSRLLLYPGTLNLATMSENKLHIILALCLLCSSCVEPYEPVLEESQDVLVISGMITDSPGRHEVKVSLSSPYSFPAFQGVEHCLVNVSDQDGNMIHYSDEGNGVYSANVPDSFLEVGDAVSLYVLTPDRGEYRSSYDTILPCAEIDSLYWEFQYMETPDPDKSRPGIQFYLDMSGSTSDSRNMIWRVNETWEYWASLFGNKVMLDFHHTVDYISSDIYKCWKSFPLDHIYTGSTRNLSSNELRGVALNSVSNETDRLRVTYSLYVQQQSLSLGAYDYWLRMNDQAAESGGLYGKQPASVPGNLFAVDESEGEVLGFFYACQVKEKRIYVHNNNYFDFYIPHIDCEYESLGNIWGQETIDYPVYIYVPGPFKPSFTGPAECFDCRLQGGDTIRPIPWETWP
;
A
#
# COMPACT_ATOMS: atom_id res chain seq x y z
N MET A 1 15.48 43.94 4.89
CA MET A 1 14.29 44.74 5.23
C MET A 1 13.07 43.82 5.17
N PRO A 2 12.50 43.39 6.30
CA PRO A 2 11.25 42.64 6.31
C PRO A 2 10.08 43.56 6.69
N ILE A 3 9.02 43.53 5.88
CA ILE A 3 7.77 44.27 6.12
C ILE A 3 6.90 43.40 7.02
N ARG A 4 6.73 43.81 8.28
CA ARG A 4 5.72 43.30 9.22
C ARG A 4 4.38 43.99 8.93
N SER A 5 3.37 43.22 8.57
CA SER A 5 1.97 43.67 8.51
C SER A 5 1.32 43.44 9.88
N ILE A 6 0.87 44.54 10.49
CA ILE A 6 0.03 44.60 11.69
C ILE A 6 -1.39 44.87 11.21
N PHE A 7 -2.34 43.96 11.45
CA PHE A 7 -3.75 44.32 11.49
C PHE A 7 -4.43 43.69 12.70
N ARG A 8 -4.92 44.60 13.55
CA ARG A 8 -5.58 44.41 14.83
C ARG A 8 -7.07 44.59 14.56
N MET A 9 -7.89 43.54 14.65
CA MET A 9 -9.35 43.67 14.55
C MET A 9 -9.97 43.80 15.95
N LYS A 10 -10.71 44.89 16.15
CA LYS A 10 -11.58 45.15 17.30
C LYS A 10 -12.93 44.44 17.09
N PRO A 11 -13.61 44.01 18.17
CA PRO A 11 -14.91 43.36 18.08
C PRO A 11 -16.03 44.37 17.79
N VAL A 12 -17.00 43.97 16.96
CA VAL A 12 -18.20 44.74 16.64
C VAL A 12 -19.30 44.44 17.65
N SER A 13 -19.83 45.52 18.23
CA SER A 13 -20.91 45.58 19.21
C SER A 13 -22.28 45.31 18.56
N SER A 14 -23.08 44.48 19.21
CA SER A 14 -24.52 44.33 18.98
C SER A 14 -25.33 45.46 19.67
N LYS A 15 -26.40 45.92 19.02
CA LYS A 15 -27.55 46.68 19.55
C LYS A 15 -28.75 46.29 18.69
N ASP A 16 -29.70 45.51 19.22
CA ASP A 16 -30.90 45.89 19.99
C ASP A 16 -32.15 46.08 19.11
N THR A 17 -33.17 45.25 19.34
CA THR A 17 -34.62 45.54 19.25
C THR A 17 -35.37 44.30 19.79
N ASN A 18 -35.66 44.27 21.09
CA ASN A 18 -36.93 44.66 21.75
C ASN A 18 -38.04 43.61 21.65
N TYR A 19 -38.46 43.06 22.82
CA TYR A 19 -39.84 42.89 23.32
C TYR A 19 -39.79 42.28 24.76
N PRO A 20 -40.83 42.47 25.62
CA PRO A 20 -40.69 43.27 26.85
C PRO A 20 -40.96 42.55 28.20
N PHE A 21 -40.45 43.16 29.30
CA PHE A 21 -41.00 43.35 30.68
C PHE A 21 -41.68 42.16 31.40
N LEU A 22 -41.52 41.80 32.68
CA LEU A 22 -40.89 42.22 33.96
C LEU A 22 -41.36 41.13 34.99
N PRO A 23 -41.07 41.17 36.30
CA PRO A 23 -39.81 41.30 37.05
C PRO A 23 -39.60 40.10 38.00
N SER A 24 -38.52 40.16 38.79
CA SER A 24 -38.47 39.82 40.22
C SER A 24 -37.49 38.71 40.66
N ARG A 25 -36.44 39.19 41.34
CA ARG A 25 -35.80 38.61 42.53
C ARG A 25 -35.29 37.16 42.42
N LEU A 26 -34.04 37.04 41.98
CA LEU A 26 -33.17 35.93 42.42
C LEU A 26 -32.90 36.09 43.92
N LEU A 27 -33.68 35.38 44.73
CA LEU A 27 -33.27 34.97 46.07
C LEU A 27 -32.26 33.83 45.90
N LEU A 28 -31.04 34.06 46.38
CA LEU A 28 -30.04 33.03 46.61
C LEU A 28 -30.61 32.01 47.60
N TYR A 29 -30.96 30.82 47.12
CA TYR A 29 -31.12 29.64 47.97
C TYR A 29 -29.91 28.73 47.74
N PRO A 30 -29.16 28.35 48.79
CA PRO A 30 -28.17 27.29 48.69
C PRO A 30 -28.94 25.97 48.70
N GLY A 31 -29.42 25.55 47.53
CA GLY A 31 -30.02 24.23 47.35
C GLY A 31 -28.94 23.22 46.99
N THR A 32 -28.36 22.57 47.99
CA THR A 32 -27.59 21.34 47.77
C THR A 32 -28.48 20.33 47.04
N LEU A 33 -28.14 19.96 45.81
CA LEU A 33 -28.76 18.85 45.08
C LEU A 33 -28.42 17.55 45.84
N ASN A 34 -29.28 17.19 46.77
CA ASN A 34 -29.15 15.98 47.57
C ASN A 34 -29.87 14.85 46.83
N LEU A 35 -29.12 13.86 46.31
CA LEU A 35 -29.59 12.75 45.47
C LEU A 35 -30.66 11.84 46.14
N ALA A 36 -30.95 12.05 47.43
CA ALA A 36 -31.80 11.20 48.25
C ALA A 36 -33.32 11.48 48.14
N THR A 37 -33.76 12.65 47.65
CA THR A 37 -35.18 13.05 47.67
C THR A 37 -35.93 12.91 46.34
N MET A 38 -35.25 12.49 45.26
CA MET A 38 -35.90 12.29 43.94
C MET A 38 -36.37 10.83 43.71
N SER A 39 -36.93 10.14 44.70
CA SER A 39 -37.31 8.72 44.52
C SER A 39 -38.51 8.51 43.59
N GLU A 40 -39.40 9.48 43.42
CA GLU A 40 -40.60 9.32 42.56
C GLU A 40 -40.39 9.72 41.09
N ASN A 41 -39.39 10.58 40.79
CA ASN A 41 -39.11 11.05 39.42
C ASN A 41 -37.84 10.45 38.78
N LYS A 42 -37.04 9.66 39.52
CA LYS A 42 -35.84 9.00 38.98
C LYS A 42 -36.16 8.08 37.81
N LEU A 43 -37.26 7.34 37.89
CA LEU A 43 -37.66 6.42 36.82
C LEU A 43 -37.99 7.19 35.54
N HIS A 44 -38.69 8.33 35.62
CA HIS A 44 -39.05 9.13 34.45
C HIS A 44 -37.85 9.85 33.84
N ILE A 45 -36.89 10.29 34.66
CA ILE A 45 -35.64 10.89 34.17
C ILE A 45 -34.76 9.81 33.51
N ILE A 46 -34.66 8.62 34.09
CA ILE A 46 -33.92 7.49 33.49
C ILE A 46 -34.61 7.05 32.20
N LEU A 47 -35.95 6.99 32.16
CA LEU A 47 -36.70 6.62 30.95
C LEU A 47 -36.53 7.68 29.84
N ALA A 48 -36.59 8.97 30.19
CA ALA A 48 -36.35 10.06 29.25
C ALA A 48 -34.90 10.09 28.75
N LEU A 49 -33.93 9.77 29.60
CA LEU A 49 -32.52 9.67 29.23
C LEU A 49 -32.26 8.44 28.34
N CYS A 50 -32.91 7.31 28.60
CA CYS A 50 -32.86 6.12 27.75
C CYS A 50 -33.50 6.35 26.37
N LEU A 51 -34.56 7.15 26.28
CA LEU A 51 -35.19 7.56 25.01
C LEU A 51 -34.32 8.52 24.19
N LEU A 52 -33.43 9.29 24.83
CA LEU A 52 -32.46 10.12 24.12
C LEU A 52 -31.25 9.32 23.61
N CYS A 53 -31.05 8.09 24.11
CA CYS A 53 -29.98 7.19 23.65
C CYS A 53 -30.40 6.29 22.47
N SER A 54 -31.66 6.33 22.00
CA SER A 54 -32.12 5.54 20.85
C SER A 54 -31.87 6.19 19.48
N SER A 55 -30.97 7.17 19.42
CA SER A 55 -30.52 7.77 18.16
C SER A 55 -29.56 6.80 17.45
N CYS A 56 -30.11 5.77 16.81
CA CYS A 56 -29.36 5.07 15.78
C CYS A 56 -29.16 6.06 14.63
N VAL A 57 -27.91 6.46 14.41
CA VAL A 57 -27.53 7.16 13.17
C VAL A 57 -27.65 6.11 12.07
N GLU A 58 -28.71 6.17 11.28
CA GLU A 58 -28.80 5.37 10.06
C GLU A 58 -27.75 5.89 9.08
N PRO A 59 -26.81 5.04 8.61
CA PRO A 59 -25.90 5.43 7.55
C PRO A 59 -26.73 5.87 6.35
N TYR A 60 -26.54 7.12 5.92
CA TYR A 60 -27.10 7.57 4.67
C TYR A 60 -26.30 6.90 3.54
N GLU A 61 -26.86 5.86 2.95
CA GLU A 61 -26.35 5.28 1.71
C GLU A 61 -26.98 6.04 0.55
N PRO A 62 -26.26 6.97 -0.11
CA PRO A 62 -26.78 7.62 -1.30
C PRO A 62 -27.11 6.55 -2.34
N VAL A 63 -28.32 6.57 -2.89
CA VAL A 63 -28.63 5.82 -4.11
C VAL A 63 -27.85 6.50 -5.23
N LEU A 64 -26.65 5.98 -5.49
CA LEU A 64 -25.87 6.36 -6.66
C LEU A 64 -26.54 5.71 -7.86
N GLU A 65 -27.04 6.51 -8.81
CA GLU A 65 -27.31 6.00 -10.15
C GLU A 65 -25.94 5.68 -10.76
N GLU A 66 -25.45 4.46 -10.54
CA GLU A 66 -24.22 3.99 -11.14
C GLU A 66 -24.46 3.86 -12.65
N SER A 67 -24.03 4.91 -13.36
CA SER A 67 -24.01 4.95 -14.82
C SER A 67 -23.03 3.92 -15.34
N GLN A 68 -23.50 3.10 -16.30
CA GLN A 68 -22.77 2.29 -17.29
C GLN A 68 -21.33 1.91 -16.94
N ASP A 69 -21.05 0.60 -16.90
CA ASP A 69 -19.69 0.05 -16.81
C ASP A 69 -18.74 0.77 -17.77
N VAL A 70 -17.78 1.51 -17.23
CA VAL A 70 -16.81 2.30 -18.00
C VAL A 70 -15.59 1.44 -18.28
N LEU A 71 -15.13 1.41 -19.54
CA LEU A 71 -13.91 0.70 -19.90
C LEU A 71 -12.69 1.39 -19.30
N VAL A 72 -11.83 0.62 -18.65
CA VAL A 72 -10.57 1.06 -18.04
C VAL A 72 -9.42 0.26 -18.66
N ILE A 73 -8.54 0.95 -19.38
CA ILE A 73 -7.36 0.36 -20.00
C ILE A 73 -6.11 0.96 -19.34
N SER A 74 -5.19 0.11 -18.87
CA SER A 74 -3.92 0.56 -18.30
C SER A 74 -2.77 -0.29 -18.81
N GLY A 75 -1.63 0.34 -19.04
CA GLY A 75 -0.45 -0.38 -19.50
C GLY A 75 0.79 0.48 -19.45
N MET A 76 1.94 -0.17 -19.51
CA MET A 76 3.24 0.48 -19.51
C MET A 76 4.16 -0.24 -20.49
N ILE A 77 4.92 0.52 -21.27
CA ILE A 77 6.08 0.01 -22.00
C ILE A 77 7.36 0.57 -21.40
N THR A 78 8.39 -0.26 -21.31
CA THR A 78 9.70 0.10 -20.73
C THR A 78 10.81 -0.04 -21.74
N ASP A 79 11.99 0.54 -21.49
CA ASP A 79 13.19 0.36 -22.32
C ASP A 79 13.87 -1.02 -22.14
N SER A 80 13.27 -1.94 -21.38
CA SER A 80 13.83 -3.27 -21.11
C SER A 80 13.12 -4.35 -21.93
N PRO A 81 13.83 -5.18 -22.70
CA PRO A 81 13.19 -6.24 -23.49
C PRO A 81 12.57 -7.31 -22.60
N GLY A 82 11.50 -7.93 -23.11
CA GLY A 82 10.81 -9.02 -22.43
C GLY A 82 9.32 -8.75 -22.24
N ARG A 83 8.77 -9.38 -21.20
CA ARG A 83 7.33 -9.45 -21.00
C ARG A 83 6.76 -8.11 -20.52
N HIS A 84 5.88 -7.54 -21.32
CA HIS A 84 5.09 -6.35 -21.00
C HIS A 84 3.61 -6.74 -20.87
N GLU A 85 2.88 -6.00 -20.04
CA GLU A 85 1.46 -6.25 -19.76
C GLU A 85 0.59 -5.02 -20.00
N VAL A 86 -0.61 -5.27 -20.51
CA VAL A 86 -1.72 -4.32 -20.61
C VAL A 86 -2.93 -4.95 -19.94
N LYS A 87 -3.66 -4.17 -19.14
CA LYS A 87 -4.88 -4.60 -18.47
C LYS A 87 -6.08 -3.88 -19.05
N VAL A 88 -7.10 -4.63 -19.43
CA VAL A 88 -8.39 -4.13 -19.93
C VAL A 88 -9.47 -4.63 -18.98
N SER A 89 -10.24 -3.71 -18.41
CA SER A 89 -11.24 -4.02 -17.41
C SER A 89 -12.43 -3.07 -17.47
N LEU A 90 -13.53 -3.42 -16.81
CA LEU A 90 -14.66 -2.54 -16.55
C LEU A 90 -14.58 -1.97 -15.13
N SER A 91 -15.04 -0.73 -14.97
CA SER A 91 -15.23 -0.14 -13.65
C SER A 91 -16.21 -0.97 -12.82
N SER A 92 -15.98 -1.07 -11.52
CA SER A 92 -16.93 -1.72 -10.60
C SER A 92 -17.66 -0.72 -9.72
N PRO A 93 -18.88 -1.07 -9.28
CA PRO A 93 -19.62 -0.37 -8.25
C PRO A 93 -18.77 -0.06 -7.02
N TYR A 94 -18.94 1.12 -6.44
CA TYR A 94 -18.20 1.49 -5.22
C TYR A 94 -18.60 0.58 -4.04
N SER A 95 -19.87 0.17 -3.98
CA SER A 95 -20.38 -0.71 -2.92
C SER A 95 -19.86 -2.14 -3.00
N PHE A 96 -19.40 -2.58 -4.16
CA PHE A 96 -18.88 -3.93 -4.37
C PHE A 96 -17.68 -3.90 -5.32
N PRO A 97 -16.53 -3.39 -4.86
CA PRO A 97 -15.35 -3.26 -5.71
C PRO A 97 -14.86 -4.66 -6.10
N ALA A 98 -14.81 -4.90 -7.40
CA ALA A 98 -14.32 -6.13 -7.98
C ALA A 98 -13.55 -5.80 -9.25
N PHE A 99 -12.43 -6.48 -9.47
CA PHE A 99 -11.73 -6.38 -10.75
C PHE A 99 -12.51 -7.18 -11.80
N GLN A 100 -12.99 -6.51 -12.84
CA GLN A 100 -13.79 -7.10 -13.91
C GLN A 100 -13.00 -7.02 -15.22
N GLY A 101 -12.15 -8.01 -15.48
CA GLY A 101 -11.35 -8.05 -16.71
C GLY A 101 -12.21 -8.29 -17.96
N VAL A 102 -11.89 -7.60 -19.05
CA VAL A 102 -12.52 -7.83 -20.36
C VAL A 102 -11.64 -8.75 -21.17
N GLU A 103 -12.16 -9.92 -21.54
CA GLU A 103 -11.45 -10.92 -22.31
C GLU A 103 -11.71 -10.79 -23.82
N HIS A 104 -10.90 -11.48 -24.63
CA HIS A 104 -10.98 -11.56 -26.08
C HIS A 104 -10.85 -10.22 -26.83
N CYS A 105 -10.17 -9.24 -26.24
CA CYS A 105 -9.76 -8.01 -26.91
C CYS A 105 -8.59 -8.27 -27.87
N LEU A 106 -8.55 -7.54 -28.99
CA LEU A 106 -7.35 -7.41 -29.82
C LEU A 106 -6.54 -6.23 -29.30
N VAL A 107 -5.37 -6.51 -28.72
CA VAL A 107 -4.50 -5.50 -28.09
C VAL A 107 -3.16 -5.43 -28.83
N ASN A 108 -2.82 -4.24 -29.35
CA ASN A 108 -1.58 -4.01 -30.08
C ASN A 108 -0.90 -2.74 -29.61
N VAL A 109 0.44 -2.73 -29.56
CA VAL A 109 1.23 -1.50 -29.42
C VAL A 109 1.92 -1.21 -30.74
N SER A 110 1.84 0.03 -31.20
CA SER A 110 2.50 0.52 -32.41
C SER A 110 3.52 1.61 -32.09
N ASP A 111 4.69 1.57 -32.71
CA ASP A 111 5.65 2.68 -32.66
C ASP A 111 5.31 3.77 -33.70
N GLN A 112 6.15 4.79 -33.76
CA GLN A 112 6.06 5.91 -34.70
C GLN A 112 6.40 5.53 -36.16
N ASP A 113 7.11 4.43 -36.38
CA ASP A 113 7.50 3.92 -37.69
C ASP A 113 6.46 2.94 -38.28
N GLY A 114 5.43 2.61 -37.50
CA GLY A 114 4.34 1.73 -37.88
C GLY A 114 4.61 0.25 -37.62
N ASN A 115 5.70 -0.10 -36.92
CA ASN A 115 5.89 -1.46 -36.44
C ASN A 115 4.87 -1.74 -35.33
N MET A 116 4.41 -2.99 -35.24
CA MET A 116 3.36 -3.38 -34.30
C MET A 116 3.75 -4.64 -33.54
N ILE A 117 3.45 -4.64 -32.24
CA ILE A 117 3.54 -5.80 -31.35
C ILE A 117 2.13 -6.20 -30.92
N HIS A 118 1.78 -7.44 -31.21
CA HIS A 118 0.51 -8.05 -30.82
C HIS A 118 0.61 -8.65 -29.42
N TYR A 119 -0.35 -8.35 -28.55
CA TYR A 119 -0.44 -8.93 -27.21
C TYR A 119 -1.38 -10.13 -27.21
N SER A 120 -1.00 -11.16 -26.46
CA SER A 120 -1.79 -12.37 -26.25
C SER A 120 -2.65 -12.23 -25.00
N ASP A 121 -3.88 -12.74 -25.06
CA ASP A 121 -4.79 -12.77 -23.92
C ASP A 121 -4.36 -13.85 -22.92
N GLU A 122 -4.05 -13.46 -21.69
CA GLU A 122 -3.67 -14.34 -20.58
C GLU A 122 -4.87 -14.68 -19.67
N GLY A 123 -6.07 -14.17 -19.99
CA GLY A 123 -7.28 -14.28 -19.20
C GLY A 123 -7.41 -13.20 -18.13
N ASN A 124 -8.61 -13.08 -17.55
CA ASN A 124 -8.96 -12.04 -16.57
C ASN A 124 -8.64 -10.62 -17.06
N GLY A 125 -8.73 -10.34 -18.36
CA GLY A 125 -8.44 -9.02 -18.93
C GLY A 125 -6.96 -8.60 -18.85
N VAL A 126 -6.03 -9.54 -18.67
CA VAL A 126 -4.59 -9.30 -18.74
C VAL A 126 -4.09 -9.74 -20.11
N TYR A 127 -3.38 -8.84 -20.79
CA TYR A 127 -2.79 -9.07 -22.11
C TYR A 127 -1.28 -8.93 -22.01
N SER A 128 -0.52 -9.85 -22.58
CA SER A 128 0.94 -9.82 -22.50
C SER A 128 1.67 -10.07 -23.82
N ALA A 129 2.82 -9.44 -23.99
CA ALA A 129 3.70 -9.63 -25.15
C ALA A 129 5.17 -9.64 -24.73
N ASN A 130 5.99 -10.41 -25.42
CA ASN A 130 7.45 -10.31 -25.33
C ASN A 130 7.92 -9.27 -26.34
N VAL A 131 8.23 -8.06 -25.85
CA VAL A 131 8.67 -6.93 -26.68
C VAL A 131 10.19 -7.02 -26.90
N PRO A 132 10.68 -6.99 -28.16
CA PRO A 132 12.10 -7.05 -28.45
C PRO A 132 12.79 -5.71 -28.19
N ASP A 133 14.10 -5.77 -27.95
CA ASP A 133 14.97 -4.60 -27.72
C ASP A 133 14.90 -3.57 -28.85
N SER A 134 14.73 -4.03 -30.10
CA SER A 134 14.62 -3.18 -31.29
C SER A 134 13.35 -2.33 -31.35
N PHE A 135 12.42 -2.48 -30.42
CA PHE A 135 11.16 -1.71 -30.33
C PHE A 135 11.17 -0.73 -29.14
N LEU A 136 12.27 -0.68 -28.37
CA LEU A 136 12.32 -0.08 -27.05
C LEU A 136 13.41 1.00 -26.92
N GLU A 137 13.74 1.71 -28.00
CA GLU A 137 14.80 2.70 -27.96
C GLU A 137 14.33 3.99 -27.25
N VAL A 138 15.24 4.60 -26.48
CA VAL A 138 14.97 5.91 -25.85
C VAL A 138 14.75 6.95 -26.95
N GLY A 139 13.59 7.61 -26.91
CA GLY A 139 13.13 8.53 -27.94
C GLY A 139 12.01 7.97 -28.81
N ASP A 140 11.74 6.66 -28.75
CA ASP A 140 10.62 6.06 -29.47
C ASP A 140 9.29 6.47 -28.85
N ALA A 141 8.37 6.91 -29.71
CA ALA A 141 6.99 7.16 -29.36
C ALA A 141 6.11 5.95 -29.70
N VAL A 142 5.32 5.50 -28.74
CA VAL A 142 4.43 4.35 -28.87
C VAL A 142 2.98 4.72 -28.56
N SER A 143 2.05 4.00 -29.17
CA SER A 143 0.60 4.15 -28.98
C SER A 143 -0.03 2.77 -28.83
N LEU A 144 -0.96 2.65 -27.87
CA LEU A 144 -1.75 1.45 -27.63
C LEU A 144 -3.03 1.49 -28.46
N TYR A 145 -3.41 0.33 -29.00
CA TYR A 145 -4.66 0.09 -29.69
C TYR A 145 -5.37 -1.11 -29.06
N VAL A 146 -6.67 -0.95 -28.78
CA VAL A 146 -7.52 -2.01 -28.22
C VAL A 146 -8.83 -2.06 -28.99
N LEU A 147 -9.18 -3.22 -29.51
CA LEU A 147 -10.50 -3.52 -30.08
C LEU A 147 -11.20 -4.55 -29.19
N THR A 148 -12.32 -4.17 -28.60
CA THR A 148 -13.09 -5.01 -27.68
C THR A 148 -14.06 -5.96 -28.42
N PRO A 149 -14.56 -7.02 -27.78
CA PRO A 149 -15.44 -8.00 -28.42
C PRO A 149 -16.78 -7.43 -28.92
N ASP A 150 -17.27 -6.37 -28.28
CA ASP A 150 -18.45 -5.60 -28.67
C ASP A 150 -18.17 -4.59 -29.81
N ARG A 151 -16.96 -4.64 -30.37
CA ARG A 151 -16.45 -3.81 -31.48
C ARG A 151 -16.14 -2.36 -31.14
N GLY A 152 -15.99 -2.04 -29.85
CA GLY A 152 -15.44 -0.75 -29.43
C GLY A 152 -13.96 -0.63 -29.78
N GLU A 153 -13.55 0.50 -30.36
CA GLU A 153 -12.21 0.75 -30.85
C GLU A 153 -11.55 1.90 -30.07
N TYR A 154 -10.51 1.58 -29.30
CA TYR A 154 -9.86 2.53 -28.40
C TYR A 154 -8.39 2.70 -28.74
N ARG A 155 -7.88 3.93 -28.59
CA ARG A 155 -6.48 4.26 -28.85
C ARG A 155 -5.91 5.18 -27.79
N SER A 156 -4.64 4.99 -27.44
CA SER A 156 -3.90 5.97 -26.64
C SER A 156 -3.28 7.04 -27.54
N SER A 157 -3.13 8.24 -27.01
CA SER A 157 -2.16 9.19 -27.55
C SER A 157 -0.76 8.57 -27.52
N TYR A 158 0.10 9.01 -28.44
CA TYR A 158 1.51 8.62 -28.42
C TYR A 158 2.18 9.11 -27.13
N ASP A 159 2.98 8.25 -26.52
CA ASP A 159 3.87 8.60 -25.41
C ASP A 159 5.30 8.13 -25.71
N THR A 160 6.30 8.89 -25.25
CA THR A 160 7.70 8.68 -25.65
C THR A 160 8.51 8.07 -24.52
N ILE A 161 9.36 7.08 -24.83
CA ILE A 161 10.37 6.55 -23.89
C ILE A 161 11.39 7.66 -23.62
N LEU A 162 11.19 8.42 -22.54
CA LEU A 162 12.10 9.50 -22.17
C LEU A 162 13.33 8.96 -21.41
N PRO A 163 14.52 9.55 -21.58
CA PRO A 163 15.67 9.17 -20.76
C PRO A 163 15.40 9.39 -19.27
N CYS A 164 15.78 8.44 -18.44
CA CYS A 164 15.62 8.47 -16.99
C CYS A 164 16.95 8.84 -16.32
N ALA A 165 16.88 9.77 -15.37
CA ALA A 165 18.03 10.19 -14.59
C ALA A 165 18.62 9.02 -13.78
N GLU A 166 19.91 9.08 -13.46
CA GLU A 166 20.55 8.03 -12.66
C GLU A 166 20.21 8.16 -11.17
N ILE A 167 20.13 7.02 -10.48
CA ILE A 167 19.94 6.97 -9.03
C ILE A 167 21.30 7.06 -8.34
N ASP A 168 21.64 8.24 -7.83
CA ASP A 168 22.91 8.51 -7.17
C ASP A 168 23.06 7.68 -5.89
N SER A 169 22.05 7.74 -5.02
CA SER A 169 22.07 7.10 -3.70
C SER A 169 20.67 6.60 -3.33
N LEU A 170 20.65 5.47 -2.65
CA LEU A 170 19.49 4.94 -1.96
C LEU A 170 20.00 4.60 -0.56
N TYR A 171 19.44 5.22 0.47
CA TYR A 171 19.92 5.11 1.84
C TYR A 171 18.73 5.12 2.80
N TRP A 172 19.02 4.92 4.08
CA TRP A 172 18.02 4.94 5.13
C TRP A 172 18.57 5.64 6.36
N GLU A 173 17.66 6.19 7.15
CA GLU A 173 17.97 6.81 8.42
C GLU A 173 17.01 6.30 9.50
N PHE A 174 17.47 6.36 10.75
CA PHE A 174 16.62 6.10 11.90
C PHE A 174 15.58 7.21 12.06
N GLN A 175 14.34 6.82 12.30
CA GLN A 175 13.28 7.78 12.54
C GLN A 175 12.27 7.27 13.57
N TYR A 176 11.71 8.21 14.32
CA TYR A 176 10.53 8.00 15.14
C TYR A 176 9.31 8.45 14.35
N MET A 177 8.47 7.50 13.96
CA MET A 177 7.24 7.74 13.22
C MET A 177 6.16 8.26 14.15
N GLU A 178 5.41 9.23 13.67
CA GLU A 178 4.26 9.78 14.38
C GLU A 178 3.14 8.75 14.44
N THR A 179 2.38 8.77 15.53
CA THR A 179 1.17 7.96 15.67
C THR A 179 -0.01 8.89 15.93
N PRO A 180 -1.27 8.41 15.78
CA PRO A 180 -2.44 9.21 16.14
C PRO A 180 -2.45 9.69 17.60
N ASP A 181 -1.68 9.01 18.46
CA ASP A 181 -1.43 9.40 19.84
C ASP A 181 -0.12 10.21 19.90
N PRO A 182 -0.16 11.53 20.13
CA PRO A 182 1.03 12.39 20.10
C PRO A 182 2.05 12.04 21.20
N ASP A 183 1.65 11.31 22.23
CA ASP A 183 2.53 10.85 23.31
C ASP A 183 3.24 9.54 22.95
N LYS A 184 2.91 8.92 21.81
CA LYS A 184 3.53 7.70 21.31
C LYS A 184 4.21 7.94 19.98
N SER A 185 5.49 7.59 19.94
CA SER A 185 6.25 7.47 18.71
C SER A 185 6.66 6.02 18.48
N ARG A 186 6.80 5.63 17.22
CA ARG A 186 7.24 4.29 16.83
C ARG A 186 8.62 4.39 16.22
N PRO A 187 9.66 3.80 16.83
CA PRO A 187 10.96 3.77 16.19
C PRO A 187 10.93 2.88 14.94
N GLY A 188 11.78 3.21 13.99
CA GLY A 188 11.90 2.50 12.73
C GLY A 188 12.96 3.11 11.85
N ILE A 189 12.86 2.83 10.55
CA ILE A 189 13.74 3.38 9.53
C ILE A 189 12.92 4.04 8.43
N GLN A 190 13.47 5.10 7.84
CA GLN A 190 12.92 5.80 6.69
C GLN A 190 13.92 5.70 5.53
N PHE A 191 13.44 5.31 4.36
CA PHE A 191 14.26 5.25 3.15
C PHE A 191 14.22 6.58 2.39
N TYR A 192 15.38 6.95 1.83
CA TYR A 192 15.56 8.15 1.04
C TYR A 192 16.30 7.84 -0.26
N LEU A 193 15.96 8.58 -1.30
CA LEU A 193 16.60 8.49 -2.61
C LEU A 193 17.12 9.85 -3.05
N ASP A 194 18.33 9.85 -3.61
CA ASP A 194 18.89 10.98 -4.34
C ASP A 194 19.09 10.61 -5.81
N MET A 195 18.82 11.57 -6.70
CA MET A 195 19.05 11.42 -8.14
C MET A 195 19.62 12.71 -8.75
N SER A 196 20.42 12.52 -9.80
CA SER A 196 20.92 13.59 -10.66
C SER A 196 20.72 13.24 -12.11
N GLY A 197 20.02 14.11 -12.83
CA GLY A 197 19.80 14.01 -14.26
C GLY A 197 20.51 15.09 -15.05
N SER A 198 20.76 14.79 -16.31
CA SER A 198 21.19 15.75 -17.32
C SER A 198 20.00 16.65 -17.75
N THR A 199 20.28 17.59 -18.66
CA THR A 199 19.23 18.45 -19.26
C THR A 199 18.34 17.71 -20.25
N SER A 200 18.79 16.59 -20.82
CA SER A 200 18.00 15.76 -21.73
C SER A 200 17.11 14.76 -20.98
N ASP A 201 17.47 14.40 -19.75
CA ASP A 201 16.71 13.48 -18.92
C ASP A 201 15.34 14.07 -18.58
N SER A 202 14.34 13.20 -18.42
CA SER A 202 13.03 13.64 -17.97
C SER A 202 13.15 14.36 -16.63
N ARG A 203 12.30 15.39 -16.48
CA ARG A 203 12.16 16.18 -15.25
C ARG A 203 11.10 15.60 -14.32
N ASN A 204 10.37 14.57 -14.74
CA ASN A 204 9.26 13.98 -14.01
C ASN A 204 9.51 12.50 -13.76
N MET A 205 9.47 12.08 -12.50
CA MET A 205 9.75 10.72 -12.09
C MET A 205 8.59 10.12 -11.31
N ILE A 206 8.46 8.81 -11.42
CA ILE A 206 7.71 7.97 -10.49
C ILE A 206 8.64 6.90 -9.94
N TRP A 207 8.51 6.60 -8.65
CA TRP A 207 9.19 5.49 -8.01
C TRP A 207 8.16 4.45 -7.56
N ARG A 208 8.38 3.22 -8.01
CA ARG A 208 7.70 2.03 -7.50
C ARG A 208 8.66 1.26 -6.63
N VAL A 209 8.17 0.78 -5.50
CA VAL A 209 9.01 0.15 -4.49
C VAL A 209 8.46 -1.19 -4.08
N ASN A 210 9.35 -2.19 -4.05
CA ASN A 210 9.05 -3.52 -3.56
C ASN A 210 9.89 -3.77 -2.32
N GLU A 211 9.25 -4.25 -1.27
CA GLU A 211 9.94 -4.68 -0.06
C GLU A 211 10.14 -6.19 -0.08
N THR A 212 11.27 -6.62 0.47
CA THR A 212 11.53 -8.03 0.73
C THR A 212 12.25 -8.12 2.07
N TRP A 213 11.84 -9.03 2.95
CA TRP A 213 12.57 -9.25 4.20
C TRP A 213 12.78 -10.73 4.50
N GLU A 214 13.90 -11.00 5.15
CA GLU A 214 14.27 -12.29 5.72
C GLU A 214 13.78 -12.36 7.17
N TYR A 215 13.23 -13.52 7.52
CA TYR A 215 12.76 -13.80 8.86
C TYR A 215 12.91 -15.29 9.17
N TRP A 216 13.07 -15.63 10.45
CA TRP A 216 13.37 -16.99 10.88
C TRP A 216 12.26 -17.58 11.74
N ALA A 217 12.08 -18.90 11.67
CA ALA A 217 11.35 -19.64 12.69
C ALA A 217 12.03 -19.45 14.06
N SER A 218 11.28 -19.53 15.15
CA SER A 218 11.83 -19.26 16.48
C SER A 218 12.52 -20.46 17.10
N LEU A 219 12.15 -21.68 16.69
CA LEU A 219 12.65 -22.94 17.23
C LEU A 219 13.18 -23.87 16.12
N PHE A 220 14.02 -24.83 16.51
CA PHE A 220 14.53 -25.89 15.64
C PHE A 220 13.90 -27.21 16.01
N GLY A 221 13.46 -27.99 15.03
CA GLY A 221 12.83 -29.30 15.21
C GLY A 221 13.57 -30.36 14.41
N ASN A 222 13.63 -31.58 14.93
CA ASN A 222 14.24 -32.71 14.22
C ASN A 222 13.36 -33.95 14.14
N LYS A 223 12.18 -33.92 14.76
CA LYS A 223 11.16 -34.96 14.69
C LYS A 223 9.78 -34.32 14.57
N VAL A 224 8.87 -35.00 13.88
CA VAL A 224 7.44 -34.71 13.91
C VAL A 224 6.69 -35.97 14.25
N MET A 225 5.82 -35.89 15.26
CA MET A 225 4.92 -36.96 15.64
C MET A 225 3.58 -36.74 14.93
N LEU A 226 3.21 -37.66 14.03
CA LEU A 226 1.97 -37.60 13.24
C LEU A 226 0.80 -38.26 13.96
N ASP A 227 1.11 -39.27 14.78
CA ASP A 227 0.22 -39.90 15.74
C ASP A 227 1.07 -40.51 16.87
N PHE A 228 0.42 -41.09 17.88
CA PHE A 228 1.08 -41.65 19.07
C PHE A 228 2.16 -42.71 18.77
N HIS A 229 2.05 -43.44 17.65
CA HIS A 229 2.95 -44.52 17.27
C HIS A 229 3.85 -44.15 16.09
N HIS A 230 3.57 -43.04 15.41
CA HIS A 230 4.26 -42.65 14.20
C HIS A 230 4.97 -41.31 14.38
N THR A 231 6.29 -41.41 14.60
CA THR A 231 7.19 -40.26 14.58
C THR A 231 8.13 -40.39 13.40
N VAL A 232 8.24 -39.32 12.63
CA VAL A 232 9.11 -39.22 11.46
C VAL A 232 10.22 -38.19 11.69
N ASP A 233 11.30 -38.32 10.91
CA ASP A 233 12.33 -37.30 10.86
C ASP A 233 11.76 -36.01 10.28
N TYR A 234 12.18 -34.87 10.84
CA TYR A 234 11.80 -33.54 10.40
C TYR A 234 13.06 -32.72 10.20
N ILE A 235 13.16 -32.02 9.07
CA ILE A 235 14.35 -31.23 8.73
C ILE A 235 13.95 -29.77 8.81
N SER A 236 13.97 -29.21 10.02
CA SER A 236 13.59 -27.80 10.20
C SER A 236 14.61 -26.84 9.58
N SER A 237 15.85 -27.27 9.31
CA SER A 237 16.90 -26.41 8.74
C SER A 237 16.52 -25.78 7.40
N ASP A 238 15.71 -26.49 6.61
CA ASP A 238 15.33 -26.08 5.26
C ASP A 238 14.14 -25.10 5.26
N ILE A 239 13.40 -25.07 6.36
CA ILE A 239 12.16 -24.31 6.58
C ILE A 239 12.27 -23.42 7.82
N TYR A 240 13.51 -23.15 8.24
CA TYR A 240 13.84 -22.23 9.34
C TYR A 240 14.00 -20.80 8.83
N LYS A 241 14.47 -20.60 7.60
CA LYS A 241 14.67 -19.28 6.99
C LYS A 241 13.67 -19.07 5.87
N CYS A 242 12.90 -18.00 5.96
CA CYS A 242 11.93 -17.62 4.94
C CYS A 242 12.12 -16.16 4.51
N TRP A 243 11.61 -15.87 3.33
CA TRP A 243 11.50 -14.53 2.78
C TRP A 243 10.05 -14.20 2.47
N LYS A 244 9.69 -12.94 2.68
CA LYS A 244 8.44 -12.36 2.21
C LYS A 244 8.76 -11.21 1.29
N SER A 245 8.07 -11.15 0.15
CA SER A 245 8.16 -10.04 -0.78
C SER A 245 6.78 -9.47 -1.03
N PHE A 246 6.65 -8.15 -0.92
CA PHE A 246 5.40 -7.46 -1.19
C PHE A 246 5.68 -6.24 -2.07
N PRO A 247 4.96 -6.08 -3.20
CA PRO A 247 4.89 -4.79 -3.86
C PRO A 247 4.15 -3.82 -2.94
N LEU A 248 4.66 -2.60 -2.82
CA LEU A 248 3.95 -1.56 -2.08
C LEU A 248 3.04 -0.81 -3.05
N ASP A 249 1.76 -0.76 -2.73
CA ASP A 249 0.75 -0.11 -3.58
C ASP A 249 0.95 1.41 -3.68
N HIS A 250 1.65 2.00 -2.70
CA HIS A 250 1.96 3.42 -2.69
C HIS A 250 2.99 3.77 -3.78
N ILE A 251 2.59 4.69 -4.65
CA ILE A 251 3.45 5.29 -5.66
C ILE A 251 4.06 6.59 -5.15
N TYR A 252 5.32 6.84 -5.47
CA TYR A 252 6.00 8.09 -5.11
C TYR A 252 6.24 8.87 -6.39
N THR A 253 5.97 10.17 -6.40
CA THR A 253 6.15 11.02 -7.58
C THR A 253 7.03 12.22 -7.24
N GLY A 254 7.80 12.70 -8.21
CA GLY A 254 8.67 13.86 -8.03
C GLY A 254 8.96 14.56 -9.33
N SER A 255 9.15 15.89 -9.27
CA SER A 255 9.44 16.69 -10.45
C SER A 255 10.48 17.77 -10.16
N THR A 256 11.41 17.94 -11.11
CA THR A 256 12.43 18.99 -11.11
C THR A 256 12.11 20.10 -12.11
N ARG A 257 10.89 20.14 -12.68
CA ARG A 257 10.46 21.14 -13.68
C ARG A 257 10.61 22.59 -13.20
N ASN A 258 10.37 22.81 -11.92
CA ASN A 258 10.47 24.14 -11.29
C ASN A 258 11.84 24.40 -10.66
N LEU A 259 12.81 23.50 -10.87
CA LEU A 259 14.16 23.59 -10.33
C LEU A 259 15.17 23.93 -11.44
N SER A 260 16.18 24.73 -11.10
CA SER A 260 17.23 25.10 -12.05
C SER A 260 18.08 23.90 -12.50
N SER A 261 18.32 22.95 -11.60
CA SER A 261 19.02 21.69 -11.86
C SER A 261 18.02 20.52 -11.89
N ASN A 262 18.34 19.47 -12.63
CA ASN A 262 17.56 18.23 -12.65
C ASN A 262 18.04 17.31 -11.53
N GLU A 263 17.88 17.74 -10.29
CA GLU A 263 18.35 17.00 -9.11
C GLU A 263 17.27 16.96 -8.03
N LEU A 264 17.12 15.81 -7.39
CA LEU A 264 16.31 15.63 -6.19
C LEU A 264 17.16 14.95 -5.12
N ARG A 265 17.07 15.46 -3.89
CA ARG A 265 17.80 14.95 -2.72
C ARG A 265 16.81 14.65 -1.60
N GLY A 266 17.01 13.55 -0.91
CA GLY A 266 16.20 13.17 0.25
C GLY A 266 14.74 12.90 -0.10
N VAL A 267 14.45 12.32 -1.27
CA VAL A 267 13.09 11.90 -1.62
C VAL A 267 12.69 10.79 -0.67
N ALA A 268 11.74 11.07 0.24
CA ALA A 268 11.25 10.08 1.20
C ALA A 268 10.44 8.99 0.48
N LEU A 269 10.89 7.74 0.62
CA LEU A 269 10.22 6.55 0.11
C LEU A 269 9.50 5.81 1.26
N ASN A 270 9.45 4.48 1.20
CA ASN A 270 8.81 3.68 2.23
C ASN A 270 9.48 3.85 3.61
N SER A 271 8.69 3.68 4.65
CA SER A 271 9.15 3.66 6.03
C SER A 271 8.77 2.32 6.68
N VAL A 272 9.61 1.79 7.56
CA VAL A 272 9.34 0.54 8.28
C VAL A 272 9.47 0.76 9.77
N SER A 273 8.38 0.56 10.51
CA SER A 273 8.34 0.67 11.98
C SER A 273 8.74 -0.63 12.66
N ASN A 274 8.92 -0.58 13.97
CA ASN A 274 9.14 -1.74 14.82
C ASN A 274 7.85 -2.50 15.21
N GLU A 275 6.76 -2.38 14.45
CA GLU A 275 5.50 -3.09 14.75
C GLU A 275 5.44 -4.49 14.17
N THR A 276 6.35 -4.80 13.26
CA THR A 276 6.41 -6.08 12.55
C THR A 276 7.82 -6.65 12.62
N ASP A 277 7.97 -7.92 12.24
CA ASP A 277 9.27 -8.61 12.22
C ASP A 277 10.14 -8.26 11.01
N ARG A 278 9.71 -7.31 10.16
CA ARG A 278 10.36 -6.93 8.90
C ARG A 278 11.82 -6.52 9.07
N LEU A 279 12.14 -5.84 10.17
CA LEU A 279 13.49 -5.39 10.48
C LEU A 279 14.31 -6.40 11.28
N ARG A 280 13.79 -7.62 11.51
CA ARG A 280 14.40 -8.57 12.46
C ARG A 280 15.75 -9.09 12.00
N VAL A 281 15.87 -9.50 10.73
CA VAL A 281 17.10 -10.12 10.20
C VAL A 281 17.71 -9.22 9.12
N THR A 282 17.17 -9.28 7.91
CA THR A 282 17.61 -8.48 6.77
C THR A 282 16.38 -7.96 6.05
N TYR A 283 16.28 -6.66 5.91
CA TYR A 283 15.26 -6.00 5.10
C TYR A 283 15.89 -5.50 3.80
N SER A 284 15.17 -5.55 2.69
CA SER A 284 15.59 -5.02 1.41
C SER A 284 14.49 -4.16 0.81
N LEU A 285 14.90 -2.99 0.30
CA LEU A 285 14.05 -2.15 -0.53
C LEU A 285 14.61 -2.15 -1.95
N TYR A 286 13.74 -2.49 -2.91
CA TYR A 286 14.03 -2.41 -4.33
C TYR A 286 13.20 -1.29 -4.94
N VAL A 287 13.88 -0.35 -5.59
CA VAL A 287 13.29 0.85 -6.16
C VAL A 287 13.44 0.80 -7.67
N GLN A 288 12.32 0.98 -8.37
CA GLN A 288 12.26 1.21 -9.81
C GLN A 288 11.89 2.68 -10.04
N GLN A 289 12.85 3.46 -10.51
CA GLN A 289 12.65 4.84 -10.95
C GLN A 289 12.29 4.85 -12.43
N GLN A 290 11.15 5.45 -12.77
CA GLN A 290 10.65 5.52 -14.15
C GLN A 290 10.56 6.97 -14.58
N SER A 291 11.07 7.27 -15.77
CA SER A 291 10.89 8.57 -16.41
C SER A 291 9.47 8.72 -16.93
N LEU A 292 8.85 9.89 -16.72
CA LEU A 292 7.50 10.15 -17.19
C LEU A 292 7.45 11.33 -18.14
N SER A 293 6.57 11.25 -19.13
CA SER A 293 6.10 12.42 -19.85
C SER A 293 5.27 13.33 -18.93
N LEU A 294 4.98 14.55 -19.37
CA LEU A 294 4.15 15.46 -18.59
C LEU A 294 2.75 14.89 -18.36
N GLY A 295 2.12 14.33 -19.40
CA GLY A 295 0.78 13.75 -19.28
C GLY A 295 0.75 12.58 -18.30
N ALA A 296 1.74 11.69 -18.36
CA ALA A 296 1.83 10.56 -17.44
C ALA A 296 2.06 11.01 -15.99
N TYR A 297 2.91 12.01 -15.77
CA TYR A 297 3.14 12.57 -14.43
C TYR A 297 1.86 13.19 -13.83
N ASP A 298 1.16 14.02 -14.60
CA ASP A 298 -0.07 14.67 -14.16
C ASP A 298 -1.18 13.65 -13.87
N TYR A 299 -1.25 12.55 -14.64
CA TYR A 299 -2.15 11.43 -14.38
C TYR A 299 -1.85 10.76 -13.03
N TRP A 300 -0.60 10.34 -12.81
CA TRP A 300 -0.21 9.65 -11.58
C TRP A 300 -0.31 10.54 -10.33
N LEU A 301 -0.04 11.83 -10.46
CA LEU A 301 -0.24 12.79 -9.37
C LEU A 301 -1.70 12.85 -8.93
N ARG A 302 -2.64 12.95 -9.88
CA ARG A 302 -4.09 12.96 -9.59
C ARG A 302 -4.57 11.64 -9.00
N MET A 303 -4.06 10.51 -9.51
CA MET A 303 -4.37 9.19 -8.96
C MET A 303 -3.92 9.07 -7.50
N ASN A 304 -2.74 9.61 -7.16
CA ASN A 304 -2.23 9.61 -5.80
C ASN A 304 -3.04 10.52 -4.87
N ASP A 305 -3.40 11.73 -5.32
CA ASP A 305 -4.23 12.67 -4.57
C ASP A 305 -5.62 12.06 -4.27
N GLN A 306 -6.21 11.37 -5.24
CA GLN A 306 -7.48 10.67 -5.09
C GLN A 306 -7.40 9.51 -4.09
N ALA A 307 -6.33 8.72 -4.14
CA ALA A 307 -6.10 7.65 -3.18
C ALA A 307 -6.01 8.19 -1.74
N ALA A 308 -5.30 9.30 -1.54
CA ALA A 308 -5.13 9.94 -0.23
C ALA A 308 -6.45 10.55 0.32
N GLU A 309 -7.30 11.14 -0.54
CA GLU A 309 -8.59 11.70 -0.13
C GLU A 309 -9.66 10.64 0.18
N SER A 310 -9.51 9.41 -0.33
CA SER A 310 -10.52 8.34 -0.21
C SER A 310 -10.59 7.64 1.16
N GLY A 311 -9.72 7.99 2.11
CA GLY A 311 -9.52 7.26 3.37
C GLY A 311 -10.33 7.70 4.60
N GLY A 312 -11.37 8.54 4.47
CA GLY A 312 -12.10 9.11 5.62
C GLY A 312 -13.63 9.09 5.50
N LEU A 313 -14.33 9.25 6.63
CA LEU A 313 -15.81 9.36 6.71
C LEU A 313 -16.37 10.57 5.93
N TYR A 314 -15.50 11.51 5.55
CA TYR A 314 -15.79 12.69 4.72
C TYR A 314 -15.01 12.66 3.40
N GLY A 315 -14.59 11.48 2.94
CA GLY A 315 -13.91 11.31 1.66
C GLY A 315 -14.77 11.88 0.54
N LYS A 316 -14.16 12.70 -0.33
CA LYS A 316 -14.87 13.17 -1.53
C LYS A 316 -15.08 11.99 -2.47
N GLN A 317 -16.20 12.00 -3.19
CA GLN A 317 -16.36 11.05 -4.28
C GLN A 317 -15.19 11.22 -5.26
N PRO A 318 -14.47 10.14 -5.59
CA PRO A 318 -13.36 10.23 -6.50
C PRO A 318 -13.82 10.75 -7.87
N ALA A 319 -13.18 11.81 -8.38
CA ALA A 319 -13.48 12.35 -9.70
C ALA A 319 -12.81 11.51 -10.79
N SER A 320 -13.40 11.45 -11.99
CA SER A 320 -12.74 10.82 -13.16
C SER A 320 -11.37 11.48 -13.40
N VAL A 321 -10.30 10.68 -13.43
CA VAL A 321 -8.95 11.14 -13.77
C VAL A 321 -8.78 10.96 -15.28
N PRO A 322 -8.74 12.06 -16.06
CA PRO A 322 -8.65 11.96 -17.51
C PRO A 322 -7.34 11.27 -17.91
N GLY A 323 -7.49 10.25 -18.74
CA GLY A 323 -6.41 9.46 -19.31
C GLY A 323 -5.79 10.06 -20.56
N ASN A 324 -4.97 9.25 -21.25
CA ASN A 324 -4.56 9.52 -22.63
C ASN A 324 -5.25 8.59 -23.66
N LEU A 325 -6.20 7.76 -23.20
CA LEU A 325 -7.01 6.87 -24.02
C LEU A 325 -8.27 7.57 -24.49
N PHE A 326 -8.68 7.29 -25.72
CA PHE A 326 -9.91 7.80 -26.32
C PHE A 326 -10.52 6.75 -27.25
N ALA A 327 -11.85 6.76 -27.35
CA ALA A 327 -12.56 6.01 -28.37
C ALA A 327 -12.33 6.62 -29.76
N VAL A 328 -12.22 5.76 -30.78
CA VAL A 328 -12.06 6.20 -32.17
C VAL A 328 -13.39 6.71 -32.74
N ASP A 329 -14.51 6.13 -32.30
CA ASP A 329 -15.86 6.62 -32.58
C ASP A 329 -16.46 7.29 -31.32
N GLU A 330 -16.95 8.53 -31.45
CA GLU A 330 -17.55 9.29 -30.34
C GLU A 330 -18.78 8.60 -29.73
N SER A 331 -19.42 7.67 -30.46
CA SER A 331 -20.57 6.90 -29.98
C SER A 331 -20.23 5.79 -28.98
N GLU A 332 -18.95 5.43 -28.84
CA GLU A 332 -18.49 4.35 -27.94
C GLU A 332 -18.33 4.79 -26.47
N GLY A 333 -18.44 6.10 -26.20
CA GLY A 333 -18.45 6.64 -24.85
C GLY A 333 -17.06 6.95 -24.27
N GLU A 334 -16.99 7.13 -22.94
CA GLU A 334 -15.76 7.47 -22.23
C GLU A 334 -14.92 6.22 -21.93
N VAL A 335 -13.60 6.35 -22.06
CA VAL A 335 -12.63 5.33 -21.64
C VAL A 335 -11.67 5.95 -20.63
N LEU A 336 -11.34 5.19 -19.59
CA LEU A 336 -10.45 5.61 -18.52
C LEU A 336 -9.13 4.86 -18.55
N GLY A 337 -8.18 5.37 -17.75
CA GLY A 337 -6.86 4.79 -17.56
C GLY A 337 -5.79 5.45 -18.42
N PHE A 338 -4.59 4.89 -18.43
CA PHE A 338 -3.44 5.51 -19.08
C PHE A 338 -2.48 4.45 -19.61
N PHE A 339 -1.97 4.69 -20.81
CA PHE A 339 -0.86 3.94 -21.38
C PHE A 339 0.36 4.85 -21.49
N TYR A 340 1.48 4.48 -20.87
CA TYR A 340 2.69 5.32 -20.87
C TYR A 340 3.95 4.53 -21.24
N ALA A 341 4.95 5.27 -21.70
CA ALA A 341 6.25 4.77 -22.08
C ALA A 341 7.33 5.39 -21.19
N CYS A 342 8.27 4.58 -20.69
CA CYS A 342 9.30 5.07 -19.79
C CYS A 342 10.62 4.32 -19.92
N GLN A 343 11.72 4.99 -19.58
CA GLN A 343 12.96 4.30 -19.24
C GLN A 343 12.95 3.98 -17.74
N VAL A 344 13.46 2.81 -17.37
CA VAL A 344 13.55 2.35 -15.98
C VAL A 344 14.99 2.33 -15.49
N LYS A 345 15.21 2.81 -14.26
CA LYS A 345 16.46 2.67 -13.52
C LYS A 345 16.16 2.01 -12.19
N GLU A 346 17.00 1.07 -11.80
CA GLU A 346 16.72 0.20 -10.66
C GLU A 346 17.85 0.24 -9.66
N LYS A 347 17.49 0.28 -8.37
CA LYS A 347 18.46 0.20 -7.28
C LYS A 347 17.89 -0.57 -6.11
N ARG A 348 18.73 -1.37 -5.47
CA ARG A 348 18.39 -2.13 -4.27
C ARG A 348 19.29 -1.72 -3.12
N ILE A 349 18.72 -1.66 -1.93
CA ILE A 349 19.46 -1.53 -0.66
C ILE A 349 19.07 -2.67 0.27
N TYR A 350 20.01 -3.05 1.13
CA TYR A 350 19.80 -3.99 2.23
C TYR A 350 20.08 -3.30 3.57
N VAL A 351 19.30 -3.70 4.56
CA VAL A 351 19.41 -3.27 5.95
C VAL A 351 19.50 -4.52 6.80
N HIS A 352 20.71 -4.82 7.27
CA HIS A 352 20.95 -5.93 8.18
C HIS A 352 20.80 -5.43 9.61
N ASN A 353 19.97 -6.11 10.42
CA ASN A 353 19.78 -5.72 11.81
C ASN A 353 21.10 -5.73 12.55
N ASN A 354 21.88 -6.82 12.57
CA ASN A 354 23.24 -6.88 13.17
C ASN A 354 23.38 -6.21 14.56
N ASN A 355 22.31 -6.15 15.37
CA ASN A 355 22.21 -5.37 16.61
C ASN A 355 22.45 -3.85 16.44
N TYR A 356 22.18 -3.34 15.24
CA TYR A 356 22.22 -1.93 14.87
C TYR A 356 21.01 -1.18 15.43
N PHE A 357 19.88 -1.86 15.59
CA PHE A 357 18.65 -1.30 16.14
C PHE A 357 18.63 -1.39 17.66
N ASP A 358 18.41 -0.26 18.33
CA ASP A 358 18.30 -0.13 19.79
C ASP A 358 16.88 -0.34 20.33
N PHE A 359 15.91 -0.51 19.43
CA PHE A 359 14.52 -0.79 19.74
C PHE A 359 14.19 -2.28 19.60
N TYR A 360 13.21 -2.72 20.37
CA TYR A 360 12.67 -4.08 20.26
C TYR A 360 11.92 -4.25 18.94
N ILE A 361 12.24 -5.33 18.23
CA ILE A 361 11.56 -5.76 17.01
C ILE A 361 10.74 -7.01 17.36
N PRO A 362 9.42 -6.98 17.15
CA PRO A 362 8.55 -8.08 17.49
C PRO A 362 8.90 -9.28 16.63
N HIS A 363 8.79 -10.44 17.26
CA HIS A 363 8.92 -11.73 16.62
C HIS A 363 7.94 -12.67 17.30
N ILE A 364 7.64 -13.78 16.64
CA ILE A 364 6.86 -14.82 17.28
C ILE A 364 7.66 -15.35 18.48
N ASP A 365 7.16 -15.09 19.68
CA ASP A 365 7.81 -15.53 20.91
C ASP A 365 7.38 -16.97 21.16
N CYS A 366 8.34 -17.87 21.07
CA CYS A 366 8.12 -19.29 21.20
C CYS A 366 9.09 -19.84 22.24
N GLU A 367 8.54 -20.55 23.22
CA GLU A 367 9.33 -21.27 24.20
C GLU A 367 9.30 -22.77 23.90
N TYR A 368 10.41 -23.43 24.17
CA TYR A 368 10.45 -24.89 24.18
C TYR A 368 9.66 -25.41 25.38
N GLU A 369 8.56 -26.10 25.12
CA GLU A 369 7.83 -26.82 26.16
C GLU A 369 8.38 -28.24 26.31
N SER A 370 8.37 -28.79 27.53
CA SER A 370 8.79 -30.18 27.71
C SER A 370 7.84 -31.11 26.96
N LEU A 371 8.39 -32.06 26.20
CA LEU A 371 7.60 -33.14 25.61
C LEU A 371 6.86 -33.96 26.68
N GLY A 372 7.27 -33.88 27.96
CA GLY A 372 6.53 -34.46 29.08
C GLY A 372 5.10 -33.94 29.21
N ASN A 373 4.86 -32.67 28.86
CA ASN A 373 3.60 -31.97 29.10
C ASN A 373 2.45 -32.49 28.24
N ILE A 374 2.73 -32.91 27.00
CA ILE A 374 1.71 -33.45 26.09
C ILE A 374 1.15 -34.80 26.55
N TRP A 375 1.91 -35.61 27.30
CA TRP A 375 1.41 -36.91 27.80
C TRP A 375 0.37 -36.77 28.92
N GLY A 376 0.18 -35.57 29.46
CA GLY A 376 -0.85 -35.26 30.45
C GLY A 376 -2.13 -34.64 29.88
N GLN A 377 -2.21 -34.41 28.56
CA GLN A 377 -3.37 -33.79 27.92
C GLN A 377 -4.42 -34.84 27.53
N GLU A 378 -5.71 -34.49 27.67
CA GLU A 378 -6.83 -35.38 27.28
C GLU A 378 -6.94 -35.56 25.76
N THR A 379 -6.54 -34.55 25.00
CA THR A 379 -6.51 -34.54 23.53
C THR A 379 -5.19 -33.96 23.06
N ILE A 380 -4.51 -34.66 22.15
CA ILE A 380 -3.26 -34.21 21.52
C ILE A 380 -3.59 -33.80 20.09
N ASP A 381 -3.32 -32.55 19.74
CA ASP A 381 -3.44 -32.05 18.38
C ASP A 381 -2.19 -32.43 17.58
N TYR A 382 -2.36 -33.32 16.62
CA TYR A 382 -1.32 -33.72 15.68
C TYR A 382 -1.36 -32.86 14.41
N PRO A 383 -0.22 -32.60 13.74
CA PRO A 383 1.12 -33.09 14.07
C PRO A 383 1.80 -32.30 15.22
N VAL A 384 2.60 -33.01 16.03
CA VAL A 384 3.40 -32.42 17.11
C VAL A 384 4.86 -32.28 16.67
N TYR A 385 5.38 -31.05 16.70
CA TYR A 385 6.76 -30.74 16.31
C TYR A 385 7.68 -30.88 17.50
N ILE A 386 8.81 -31.57 17.32
CA ILE A 386 9.67 -32.00 18.43
C ILE A 386 11.13 -31.70 18.13
N TYR A 387 11.82 -31.21 19.14
CA TYR A 387 13.27 -31.12 19.19
C TYR A 387 13.84 -32.16 20.16
N VAL A 388 14.65 -33.08 19.63
CA VAL A 388 15.37 -34.10 20.38
C VAL A 388 16.87 -33.77 20.34
N PRO A 389 17.43 -33.11 21.37
CA PRO A 389 18.82 -32.64 21.37
C PRO A 389 19.87 -33.75 21.49
N GLY A 390 19.45 -34.99 21.74
CA GLY A 390 20.33 -36.16 21.83
C GLY A 390 19.88 -37.16 22.90
N PRO A 391 20.60 -38.28 23.02
CA PRO A 391 20.28 -39.30 24.02
C PRO A 391 20.41 -38.74 25.45
N PHE A 392 19.50 -39.16 26.34
CA PHE A 392 19.44 -38.78 27.75
C PHE A 392 19.20 -37.28 28.06
N LYS A 393 18.86 -36.48 27.05
CA LYS A 393 18.43 -35.09 27.24
C LYS A 393 16.90 -34.98 27.11
N PRO A 394 16.26 -34.03 27.82
CA PRO A 394 14.83 -33.81 27.65
C PRO A 394 14.52 -33.38 26.21
N SER A 395 13.46 -33.94 25.65
CA SER A 395 12.90 -33.50 24.36
C SER A 395 11.92 -32.36 24.59
N PHE A 396 11.78 -31.52 23.58
CA PHE A 396 10.94 -30.33 23.64
C PHE A 396 9.96 -30.26 22.48
N THR A 397 8.88 -29.52 22.65
CA THR A 397 7.82 -29.31 21.66
C THR A 397 7.32 -27.86 21.69
N GLY A 398 6.46 -27.51 20.74
CA GLY A 398 5.82 -26.21 20.62
C GLY A 398 4.93 -26.14 19.37
N PRO A 399 4.25 -25.01 19.16
CA PRO A 399 3.39 -24.79 18.00
C PRO A 399 4.13 -24.93 16.67
N ALA A 400 3.44 -25.42 15.63
CA ALA A 400 4.01 -25.64 14.29
C ALA A 400 4.69 -24.38 13.71
N GLU A 401 4.05 -23.23 13.87
CA GLU A 401 4.53 -21.90 13.41
C GLU A 401 5.86 -21.47 14.02
N CYS A 402 6.26 -22.08 15.15
CA CYS A 402 7.55 -21.86 15.78
C CYS A 402 8.68 -22.64 15.10
N PHE A 403 8.37 -23.73 14.39
CA PHE A 403 9.34 -24.63 13.75
C PHE A 403 9.33 -24.55 12.21
N ASP A 404 8.32 -23.92 11.63
CA ASP A 404 8.13 -23.79 10.19
C ASP A 404 7.78 -22.33 9.85
N CYS A 405 8.75 -21.61 9.28
CA CYS A 405 8.55 -20.20 8.91
C CYS A 405 7.51 -20.02 7.80
N ARG A 406 7.19 -21.06 7.02
CA ARG A 406 6.21 -20.99 5.92
C ARG A 406 4.79 -20.79 6.43
N LEU A 407 4.50 -21.28 7.64
CA LEU A 407 3.20 -21.08 8.29
C LEU A 407 2.94 -19.61 8.65
N GLN A 408 3.99 -18.79 8.64
CA GLN A 408 3.86 -17.34 8.80
C GLN A 408 3.64 -16.64 7.44
N GLY A 409 3.61 -17.35 6.31
CA GLY A 409 3.28 -16.83 4.98
C GLY A 409 4.47 -16.43 4.10
N GLY A 410 5.66 -17.00 4.32
CA GLY A 410 6.85 -16.75 3.52
C GLY A 410 7.37 -17.99 2.81
N ASP A 411 8.28 -17.76 1.86
CA ASP A 411 8.87 -18.78 1.00
C ASP A 411 10.29 -19.13 1.45
N THR A 412 10.69 -20.40 1.31
CA THR A 412 12.05 -20.87 1.59
C THR A 412 12.98 -20.70 0.39
N ILE A 413 12.44 -20.34 -0.78
CA ILE A 413 13.21 -19.96 -1.95
C ILE A 413 13.76 -18.56 -1.70
N ARG A 414 15.08 -18.48 -1.61
CA ARG A 414 15.79 -17.21 -1.49
C ARG A 414 15.59 -16.38 -2.76
N PRO A 415 15.15 -15.11 -2.63
CA PRO A 415 15.09 -14.20 -3.76
C PRO A 415 16.46 -14.02 -4.42
N ILE A 416 16.50 -13.75 -5.73
CA ILE A 416 17.72 -13.43 -6.46
C ILE A 416 17.51 -12.09 -7.17
N PRO A 417 18.38 -11.08 -6.96
CA PRO A 417 19.53 -11.08 -6.07
C PRO A 417 19.10 -10.98 -4.59
N TRP A 418 19.85 -11.65 -3.70
CA TRP A 418 19.78 -11.45 -2.24
C TRP A 418 21.18 -11.46 -1.68
N GLU A 419 21.55 -10.41 -0.95
CA GLU A 419 22.85 -10.36 -0.30
C GLU A 419 22.92 -11.43 0.80
N THR A 420 23.89 -12.34 0.64
CA THR A 420 24.26 -13.24 1.72
C THR A 420 25.16 -12.47 2.67
N TRP A 421 24.69 -12.29 3.90
CA TRP A 421 25.57 -11.80 4.95
C TRP A 421 26.74 -12.81 5.14
N PRO A 422 28.01 -12.35 5.17
CA PRO A 422 29.19 -13.20 5.20
C PRO A 422 29.36 -14.03 6.47
#